data_AF-A0A958A815-F1
#
_entry.id   AF-A0A958A815-F1
#
_cell.length_a   1.000
_cell.length_b   1.000
_cell.length_c   1.000
_cell.angle_alpha   90.00
_cell.angle_beta   90.00
_cell.angle_gamma   90.00
#
_symmetry.space_group_name_H-M   'P 1'
#
loop_
_entity.id
_entity.type
_entity.pdbx_description
1 polymer ?
#
loop_
_entity_poly.entity_id
_entity_poly.type
_entity_poly.pdbx_seq_one_letter_code
_entity_poly.pdbx_strand_id
1 'polypeptide(L)'
;MALPDYNRTFLAKVMSKEPIFHNAERYGVAIKKLHEISVPLGVEKYWRVVGVHHLTGSENMGNHHVFCDILDENGRRINGSRLVLTQGNTSPVFAVVDKPANEAGTNFPMWSSTRATVAVDDALPSERVTGLRSDHADEEVGNTWGHHSFYIVFQRTLIPTEDENETEEQENESGGEANELPLS
;
A
#
# COMPACT_ATOMS: atom_id res chain seq x y z
N MET A 1 7.52 -18.38 13.62
CA MET A 1 6.44 -17.41 13.88
C MET A 1 5.29 -17.79 12.96
N ALA A 2 4.07 -17.99 13.47
CA ALA A 2 2.96 -18.39 12.61
C ALA A 2 2.34 -17.15 11.95
N LEU A 3 1.85 -17.29 10.71
CA LEU A 3 1.11 -16.27 9.93
C LEU A 3 0.08 -15.40 10.72
N PRO A 4 -0.61 -15.88 11.77
CA PRO A 4 -1.62 -15.09 12.47
C PRO A 4 -1.12 -13.82 13.16
N ASP A 5 0.13 -13.78 13.61
CA ASP A 5 0.66 -12.66 14.39
C ASP A 5 1.19 -11.53 13.50
N TYR A 6 1.65 -11.89 12.30
CA TYR A 6 2.17 -10.96 11.31
C TYR A 6 1.08 -10.03 10.78
N ASN A 7 -0.08 -10.56 10.38
CA ASN A 7 -1.20 -9.77 9.86
C ASN A 7 -1.56 -8.63 10.84
N ARG A 8 -1.72 -8.98 12.12
CA ARG A 8 -2.03 -8.01 13.17
C ARG A 8 -0.92 -6.98 13.37
N THR A 9 0.34 -7.42 13.37
CA THR A 9 1.51 -6.53 13.54
C THR A 9 1.62 -5.54 12.38
N PHE A 10 1.43 -6.01 11.15
CA PHE A 10 1.49 -5.15 9.98
C PHE A 10 0.33 -4.16 9.94
N LEU A 11 -0.90 -4.61 10.18
CA LEU A 11 -2.06 -3.73 10.26
C LEU A 11 -1.87 -2.65 11.33
N ALA A 12 -1.38 -3.01 12.52
CA ALA A 12 -1.07 -2.04 13.59
C ALA A 12 -0.03 -0.99 13.14
N LYS A 13 0.97 -1.40 12.36
CA LYS A 13 2.02 -0.50 11.85
C LYS A 13 1.50 0.55 10.88
N VAL A 14 0.51 0.21 10.07
CA VAL A 14 -0.02 1.09 9.01
C VAL A 14 -1.18 1.98 9.49
N MET A 15 -1.62 1.83 10.75
CA MET A 15 -2.75 2.58 11.30
C MET A 15 -2.54 4.09 11.35
N SER A 16 -1.30 4.57 11.47
CA SER A 16 -1.02 6.01 11.50
C SER A 16 -1.22 6.67 10.14
N LYS A 17 -1.35 5.89 9.05
CA LYS A 17 -1.40 6.29 7.63
C LYS A 17 -0.15 7.01 7.13
N GLU A 18 0.44 7.84 7.98
CA GLU A 18 1.65 8.61 7.74
C GLU A 18 2.75 8.30 8.78
N PRO A 19 4.02 8.29 8.38
CA PRO A 19 4.44 8.11 6.98
C PRO A 19 3.93 6.76 6.45
N ILE A 20 3.58 6.68 5.17
CA ILE A 20 3.20 5.41 4.54
C ILE A 20 4.32 4.39 4.80
N PHE A 21 3.97 3.21 5.31
CA PHE A 21 4.96 2.13 5.40
C PHE A 21 5.17 1.52 4.01
N HIS A 22 6.34 1.73 3.42
CA HIS A 22 6.69 1.17 2.12
C HIS A 22 8.13 0.65 2.11
N ASN A 23 8.32 -0.67 2.22
CA ASN A 23 9.65 -1.29 2.11
C ASN A 23 9.87 -2.03 0.78
N ALA A 24 8.89 -1.98 -0.12
CA ALA A 24 8.91 -2.71 -1.38
C ALA A 24 9.55 -1.92 -2.55
N GLU A 25 9.97 -0.68 -2.33
CA GLU A 25 10.55 0.21 -3.36
C GLU A 25 11.74 -0.42 -4.09
N ARG A 26 12.63 -1.09 -3.34
CA ARG A 26 13.81 -1.77 -3.89
C ARG A 26 13.48 -2.88 -4.90
N TYR A 27 12.23 -3.35 -4.92
CA TYR A 27 11.73 -4.35 -5.87
C TYR A 27 11.10 -3.71 -7.12
N GLY A 28 11.14 -2.37 -7.21
CA GLY A 28 10.48 -1.60 -8.26
C GLY A 28 8.96 -1.54 -8.08
N VAL A 29 8.48 -1.71 -6.84
CA VAL A 29 7.08 -1.45 -6.48
C VAL A 29 6.91 0.03 -6.24
N ALA A 30 5.87 0.61 -6.82
CA ALA A 30 5.56 2.04 -6.71
C ALA A 30 4.07 2.24 -6.45
N ILE A 31 3.74 3.30 -5.72
CA ILE A 31 2.36 3.73 -5.48
C ILE A 31 2.06 4.87 -6.46
N LYS A 32 1.04 4.70 -7.31
CA LYS A 32 0.44 5.82 -8.04
C LYS A 32 -0.54 6.51 -7.10
N LYS A 33 -0.16 7.70 -6.64
CA LYS A 33 -0.89 8.49 -5.65
C LYS A 33 -2.12 9.16 -6.26
N LEU A 34 -2.96 9.73 -5.38
CA LEU A 34 -4.20 10.42 -5.76
C LEU A 34 -4.00 11.46 -6.88
N HIS A 35 -2.94 12.28 -6.83
CA HIS A 35 -2.66 13.31 -7.83
C HIS A 35 -2.20 12.75 -9.20
N GLU A 36 -1.96 11.44 -9.30
CA GLU A 36 -1.57 10.75 -10.53
C GLU A 36 -2.71 9.95 -11.16
N ILE A 37 -3.90 9.96 -10.55
CA ILE A 37 -5.08 9.24 -11.02
C ILE A 37 -6.21 10.23 -11.32
N SER A 38 -7.14 9.80 -12.18
CA SER A 38 -8.34 10.59 -12.46
C SER A 38 -9.28 10.55 -11.25
N VAL A 39 -9.63 11.72 -10.73
CA VAL A 39 -10.57 11.89 -9.62
C VAL A 39 -11.86 12.50 -10.17
N PRO A 40 -13.02 11.82 -10.08
CA PRO A 40 -14.28 12.39 -10.49
C PRO A 40 -14.64 13.61 -9.63
N LEU A 41 -15.26 14.61 -10.26
CA LEU A 41 -15.70 15.84 -9.58
C LEU A 41 -16.72 15.51 -8.48
N GLY A 42 -16.61 16.19 -7.33
CA GLY A 42 -17.56 16.06 -6.22
C GLY A 42 -17.35 14.81 -5.36
N VAL A 43 -16.26 14.06 -5.57
CA VAL A 43 -15.87 12.96 -4.69
C VAL A 43 -15.08 13.52 -3.51
N GLU A 44 -15.46 13.14 -2.29
CA GLU A 44 -14.79 13.59 -1.05
C GLU A 44 -13.86 12.53 -0.45
N LYS A 45 -13.92 11.30 -0.96
CA LYS A 45 -13.21 10.15 -0.40
C LYS A 45 -12.52 9.34 -1.48
N TYR A 46 -11.42 8.69 -1.11
CA TYR A 46 -10.69 7.80 -1.98
C TYR A 46 -10.10 6.63 -1.20
N TRP A 47 -9.68 5.58 -1.92
CA TRP A 47 -8.93 4.47 -1.37
C TRP A 47 -7.44 4.81 -1.43
N ARG A 48 -6.89 5.15 -0.27
CA ARG A 48 -5.48 5.45 -0.09
C ARG A 48 -4.70 4.18 0.21
N VAL A 49 -3.51 4.02 -0.35
CA VAL A 49 -2.54 3.01 0.08
C VAL A 49 -1.87 3.50 1.37
N VAL A 50 -2.01 2.74 2.45
CA VAL A 50 -1.41 3.07 3.76
C VAL A 50 -0.25 2.15 4.13
N GLY A 51 -0.09 1.05 3.40
CA GLY A 51 1.02 0.14 3.59
C GLY A 51 1.30 -0.74 2.37
N VAL A 52 2.58 -0.89 2.06
CA VAL A 52 3.09 -1.84 1.07
C VAL A 52 4.32 -2.53 1.65
N HIS A 53 4.18 -3.83 1.88
CA HIS A 53 5.23 -4.65 2.46
C HIS A 53 5.67 -5.73 1.49
N HIS A 54 6.97 -5.84 1.24
CA HIS A 54 7.57 -7.07 0.73
C HIS A 54 7.82 -8.00 1.93
N LEU A 55 7.19 -9.17 1.91
CA LEU A 55 7.24 -10.17 2.97
C LEU A 55 8.66 -10.75 3.07
N THR A 56 9.21 -10.84 4.28
CA THR A 56 10.40 -11.65 4.56
C THR A 56 10.12 -13.12 4.26
N GLY A 57 11.15 -13.94 4.05
CA GLY A 57 11.02 -15.35 3.73
C GLY A 57 10.33 -16.14 4.84
N SER A 58 10.53 -15.71 6.10
CA SER A 58 9.82 -16.27 7.26
C SER A 58 8.32 -15.99 7.26
N GLU A 59 7.90 -14.83 6.73
CA GLU A 59 6.49 -14.46 6.59
C GLU A 59 5.90 -15.04 5.30
N ASN A 60 6.68 -15.06 4.22
CA ASN A 60 6.27 -15.52 2.89
C ASN A 60 6.10 -17.04 2.83
N MET A 61 6.98 -17.79 3.49
CA MET A 61 6.97 -19.26 3.52
C MET A 61 6.95 -19.92 2.12
N GLY A 62 7.58 -19.31 1.12
CA GLY A 62 7.62 -19.83 -0.25
C GLY A 62 6.36 -19.52 -1.07
N ASN A 63 5.50 -18.60 -0.65
CA ASN A 63 4.39 -18.14 -1.46
C ASN A 63 4.84 -17.16 -2.57
N HIS A 64 3.92 -16.90 -3.50
CA HIS A 64 4.06 -15.93 -4.58
C HIS A 64 2.78 -15.11 -4.76
N HIS A 65 2.27 -14.53 -3.68
CA HIS A 65 0.96 -13.87 -3.66
C HIS A 65 1.06 -12.37 -3.41
N VAL A 66 0.05 -11.65 -3.88
CA VAL A 66 -0.27 -10.32 -3.37
C VAL A 66 -1.40 -10.49 -2.36
N PHE A 67 -1.10 -10.30 -1.08
CA PHE A 67 -2.08 -10.25 -0.01
C PHE A 67 -2.63 -8.84 0.11
N CYS A 68 -3.92 -8.71 0.44
CA CYS A 68 -4.59 -7.42 0.48
C CYS A 68 -5.57 -7.28 1.65
N ASP A 69 -5.66 -6.06 2.17
CA ASP A 69 -6.69 -5.61 3.09
C ASP A 69 -7.31 -4.29 2.64
N ILE A 70 -8.60 -4.12 2.90
CA ILE A 70 -9.34 -2.87 2.72
C ILE A 70 -9.92 -2.46 4.06
N LEU A 71 -9.59 -1.26 4.50
CA LEU A 71 -9.99 -0.70 5.79
C LEU A 71 -10.92 0.51 5.61
N ASP A 72 -11.85 0.69 6.55
CA ASP A 72 -12.63 1.92 6.68
C ASP A 72 -11.80 3.08 7.25
N GLU A 73 -12.41 4.26 7.40
CA GLU A 73 -11.75 5.46 7.91
C GLU A 73 -11.18 5.27 9.33
N ASN A 74 -11.75 4.34 10.10
CA ASN A 74 -11.36 3.99 11.47
C ASN A 74 -10.33 2.84 11.53
N GLY A 75 -9.89 2.33 10.38
CA GLY A 75 -8.95 1.22 10.26
C GLY A 75 -9.57 -0.16 10.53
N ARG A 76 -10.90 -0.31 10.39
CA ARG A 76 -11.57 -1.61 10.49
C ARG A 76 -11.69 -2.25 9.11
N ARG A 77 -11.38 -3.55 9.01
CA ARG A 77 -11.53 -4.32 7.77
C ARG A 77 -12.97 -4.27 7.25
N ILE A 78 -13.13 -4.03 5.95
CA ILE A 78 -14.40 -4.06 5.24
C ILE A 78 -14.53 -5.38 4.47
N ASN A 79 -15.20 -6.37 5.07
CA ASN A 79 -15.52 -7.62 4.38
C ASN A 79 -16.55 -7.40 3.26
N GLY A 80 -16.44 -8.17 2.18
CA GLY A 80 -17.26 -8.05 0.98
C GLY A 80 -16.78 -7.00 -0.03
N SER A 81 -15.81 -6.16 0.34
CA SER A 81 -15.14 -5.25 -0.59
C SER A 81 -14.31 -6.02 -1.63
N ARG A 82 -14.10 -5.42 -2.81
CA ARG A 82 -13.44 -6.09 -3.95
C ARG A 82 -12.17 -5.35 -4.36
N LEU A 83 -11.14 -6.11 -4.71
CA LEU A 83 -9.94 -5.61 -5.38
C LEU A 83 -9.86 -6.15 -6.81
N VAL A 84 -9.09 -5.45 -7.62
CA VAL A 84 -8.72 -5.87 -8.96
C VAL A 84 -7.21 -5.91 -9.10
N LEU A 85 -6.72 -6.98 -9.72
CA LEU A 85 -5.35 -7.13 -10.19
C LEU A 85 -5.32 -7.10 -11.72
N THR A 86 -4.48 -6.25 -12.29
CA THR A 86 -4.22 -6.20 -13.74
C THR A 86 -2.76 -6.52 -14.04
N GLN A 87 -2.51 -7.23 -15.14
CA GLN A 87 -1.16 -7.68 -15.50
C GLN A 87 -0.98 -7.69 -17.02
N GLY A 88 -0.27 -6.69 -17.56
CA GLY A 88 -0.07 -6.56 -19.00
C GLY A 88 -1.39 -6.58 -19.79
N ASN A 89 -1.47 -7.46 -20.79
CA ASN A 89 -2.65 -7.61 -21.66
C ASN A 89 -3.62 -8.72 -21.20
N THR A 90 -3.44 -9.30 -20.00
CA THR A 90 -4.37 -10.32 -19.50
C THR A 90 -5.66 -9.68 -19.01
N SER A 91 -6.74 -10.46 -19.01
CA SER A 91 -7.98 -10.05 -18.36
C SER A 91 -7.73 -9.73 -16.87
N PRO A 92 -8.38 -8.69 -16.32
CA PRO A 92 -8.29 -8.39 -14.89
C PRO A 92 -8.78 -9.57 -14.05
N VAL A 93 -8.13 -9.78 -12.91
CA VAL A 93 -8.54 -10.76 -11.89
C VAL A 93 -9.14 -10.01 -10.71
N PHE A 94 -10.23 -10.51 -10.16
CA PHE A 94 -10.92 -9.89 -9.03
C PHE A 94 -10.87 -10.81 -7.82
N ALA A 95 -10.72 -10.22 -6.63
CA ALA A 95 -10.77 -10.94 -5.37
C ALA A 95 -11.59 -10.15 -4.35
N VAL A 96 -12.36 -10.86 -3.53
CA VAL A 96 -13.20 -10.28 -2.49
C VAL A 96 -12.52 -10.46 -1.13
N VAL A 97 -12.65 -9.46 -0.26
CA VAL A 97 -12.23 -9.55 1.14
C VAL A 97 -13.22 -10.40 1.92
N ASP A 98 -12.94 -11.69 2.05
CA ASP A 98 -13.83 -12.68 2.68
C ASP A 98 -13.13 -13.57 3.72
N LYS A 99 -11.81 -13.43 3.87
CA LYS A 99 -11.02 -14.25 4.78
C LYS A 99 -11.16 -13.83 6.25
N PRO A 100 -11.00 -14.79 7.18
CA PRO A 100 -10.99 -14.51 8.62
C PRO A 100 -10.01 -13.41 9.04
N ALA A 101 -10.33 -12.70 10.12
CA ALA A 101 -9.55 -11.56 10.62
C ALA A 101 -8.13 -11.90 11.09
N ASN A 102 -7.82 -13.18 11.30
CA ASN A 102 -6.48 -13.64 11.69
C ASN A 102 -5.54 -13.86 10.50
N GLU A 103 -5.98 -13.65 9.26
CA GLU A 103 -5.12 -13.61 8.08
C GLU A 103 -5.45 -12.38 7.20
N ALA A 104 -4.67 -12.14 6.15
CA ALA A 104 -4.95 -11.07 5.20
C ALA A 104 -6.35 -11.23 4.57
N GLY A 105 -7.03 -10.12 4.31
CA GLY A 105 -8.43 -10.09 3.88
C GLY A 105 -8.72 -10.84 2.59
N THR A 106 -7.78 -10.80 1.64
CA THR A 106 -7.82 -11.59 0.40
C THR A 106 -6.42 -11.78 -0.19
N ASN A 107 -6.30 -12.53 -1.28
CA ASN A 107 -5.05 -12.61 -2.02
C ASN A 107 -5.23 -12.82 -3.54
N PHE A 108 -4.18 -12.52 -4.29
CA PHE A 108 -4.01 -12.88 -5.70
C PHE A 108 -2.75 -13.72 -5.87
N PRO A 109 -2.82 -14.90 -6.50
CA PRO A 109 -1.61 -15.65 -6.85
C PRO A 109 -0.91 -14.99 -8.04
N MET A 110 0.43 -14.90 -8.01
CA MET A 110 1.26 -14.37 -9.09
C MET A 110 2.04 -15.48 -9.80
N TRP A 111 1.66 -15.76 -11.05
CA TRP A 111 2.27 -16.85 -11.84
C TRP A 111 3.20 -16.36 -12.96
N SER A 112 3.28 -15.05 -13.20
CA SER A 112 3.94 -14.47 -14.36
C SER A 112 4.97 -13.41 -13.95
N SER A 113 6.04 -13.30 -14.74
CA SER A 113 7.08 -12.25 -14.62
C SER A 113 6.60 -10.87 -15.05
N THR A 114 5.38 -10.76 -15.58
CA THR A 114 4.81 -9.47 -15.96
C THR A 114 4.48 -8.65 -14.71
N ARG A 115 4.73 -7.33 -14.75
CA ARG A 115 4.41 -6.45 -13.63
C ARG A 115 2.89 -6.34 -13.43
N ALA A 116 2.44 -6.68 -12.23
CA ALA A 116 1.06 -6.54 -11.82
C ALA A 116 0.78 -5.17 -11.17
N THR A 117 -0.48 -4.77 -11.23
CA THR A 117 -1.02 -3.59 -10.54
C THR A 117 -2.25 -4.00 -9.73
N VAL A 118 -2.34 -3.54 -8.48
CA VAL A 118 -3.51 -3.77 -7.61
C VAL A 118 -4.16 -2.45 -7.22
N ALA A 119 -5.49 -2.44 -7.22
CA ALA A 119 -6.32 -1.33 -6.77
C ALA A 119 -7.63 -1.85 -6.15
N VAL A 120 -8.31 -1.00 -5.37
CA VAL A 120 -9.69 -1.27 -4.95
C VAL A 120 -10.62 -1.11 -6.16
N ASP A 121 -11.53 -2.06 -6.32
CA ASP A 121 -12.53 -2.06 -7.39
C ASP A 121 -13.87 -1.56 -6.82
N ASP A 122 -14.03 -0.24 -6.83
CA ASP A 122 -15.14 0.48 -6.21
C ASP A 122 -15.45 1.77 -7.01
N ALA A 123 -16.53 2.47 -6.66
CA ALA A 123 -16.89 3.74 -7.29
C ALA A 123 -15.97 4.91 -6.85
N LEU A 124 -15.36 4.82 -5.67
CA LEU A 124 -14.37 5.81 -5.23
C LEU A 124 -13.04 5.63 -5.99
N PRO A 125 -12.31 6.73 -6.27
CA PRO A 125 -10.95 6.65 -6.78
C PRO A 125 -10.08 5.77 -5.88
N SER A 126 -9.20 4.98 -6.49
CA SER A 126 -8.23 4.17 -5.77
C SER A 126 -6.83 4.49 -6.25
N GLU A 127 -5.95 4.77 -5.29
CA GLU A 127 -4.51 4.67 -5.52
C GLU A 127 -4.17 3.25 -5.98
N ARG A 128 -3.01 3.12 -6.64
CA ARG A 128 -2.64 1.86 -7.28
C ARG A 128 -1.24 1.47 -6.86
N VAL A 129 -1.06 0.22 -6.43
CA VAL A 129 0.27 -0.35 -6.24
C VAL A 129 0.68 -1.04 -7.53
N THR A 130 1.78 -0.61 -8.10
CA THR A 130 2.27 -1.01 -9.43
C THR A 130 3.64 -1.67 -9.32
N GLY A 131 4.03 -2.43 -10.34
CA GLY A 131 5.37 -3.00 -10.43
C GLY A 131 5.57 -4.33 -9.71
N LEU A 132 4.50 -4.91 -9.14
CA LEU A 132 4.50 -6.16 -8.38
C LEU A 132 4.90 -7.35 -9.28
N ARG A 133 5.84 -8.18 -8.82
CA ARG A 133 6.31 -9.39 -9.50
C ARG A 133 6.96 -10.35 -8.51
N SER A 134 6.93 -11.65 -8.79
CA SER A 134 7.52 -12.67 -7.92
C SER A 134 8.93 -13.13 -8.34
N ASP A 135 9.39 -12.71 -9.53
CA ASP A 135 10.64 -13.16 -10.17
C ASP A 135 11.88 -12.36 -9.74
N HIS A 136 11.99 -12.12 -8.43
CA HIS A 136 13.19 -11.52 -7.85
C HIS A 136 14.27 -12.58 -7.59
N ALA A 137 15.52 -12.11 -7.45
CA ALA A 137 16.63 -12.99 -7.11
C ALA A 137 16.45 -13.58 -5.71
N ASP A 138 17.02 -14.76 -5.48
CA ASP A 138 17.02 -15.41 -4.17
C ASP A 138 17.61 -14.49 -3.10
N GLU A 139 16.92 -14.39 -1.96
CA GLU A 139 17.40 -13.59 -0.82
C GLU A 139 17.49 -14.42 0.47
N GLU A 140 16.51 -15.27 0.74
CA GLU A 140 16.43 -16.05 1.97
C GLU A 140 15.52 -17.27 1.80
N VAL A 141 15.55 -18.19 2.77
CA VAL A 141 14.61 -19.33 2.78
C VAL A 141 13.18 -18.79 2.82
N GLY A 142 12.37 -19.19 1.84
CA GLY A 142 11.00 -18.69 1.67
C GLY A 142 10.87 -17.49 0.72
N ASN A 143 11.97 -16.84 0.36
CA ASN A 143 12.07 -15.84 -0.71
C ASN A 143 13.14 -16.26 -1.74
N THR A 144 12.74 -17.17 -2.62
CA THR A 144 13.57 -17.67 -3.73
C THR A 144 12.96 -17.25 -5.07
N TRP A 145 13.63 -17.56 -6.17
CA TRP A 145 13.21 -17.25 -7.52
C TRP A 145 11.77 -17.69 -7.77
N GLY A 146 10.90 -16.72 -8.07
CA GLY A 146 9.47 -16.95 -8.29
C GLY A 146 8.62 -16.99 -7.02
N HIS A 147 9.21 -16.84 -5.84
CA HIS A 147 8.55 -16.88 -4.52
C HIS A 147 8.80 -15.59 -3.75
N HIS A 148 8.35 -14.46 -4.27
CA HIS A 148 8.29 -13.21 -3.52
C HIS A 148 6.83 -12.77 -3.43
N SER A 149 6.37 -12.48 -2.21
CA SER A 149 5.02 -12.00 -1.95
C SER A 149 5.02 -10.58 -1.40
N PHE A 150 3.88 -9.91 -1.57
CA PHE A 150 3.66 -8.57 -1.05
C PHE A 150 2.37 -8.52 -0.24
N TYR A 151 2.31 -7.63 0.73
CA TYR A 151 1.11 -7.31 1.48
C TYR A 151 0.79 -5.82 1.35
N ILE A 152 -0.41 -5.54 0.84
CA ILE A 152 -0.89 -4.18 0.56
C ILE A 152 -2.12 -3.89 1.42
N VAL A 153 -2.17 -2.69 2.01
CA VAL A 153 -3.33 -2.23 2.78
C VAL A 153 -3.85 -0.94 2.17
N PHE A 154 -5.13 -0.95 1.83
CA PHE A 154 -5.88 0.22 1.40
C PHE A 154 -6.76 0.70 2.55
N GLN A 155 -6.94 2.01 2.66
CA GLN A 155 -7.82 2.62 3.63
C GLN A 155 -8.64 3.74 3.01
N ARG A 156 -9.95 3.75 3.29
CA ARG A 156 -10.83 4.86 2.89
C ARG A 156 -10.39 6.12 3.62
N THR A 157 -10.12 7.17 2.86
CA THR A 157 -9.56 8.43 3.36
C THR A 157 -10.26 9.61 2.71
N LEU A 158 -10.38 10.73 3.43
CA LEU A 158 -10.88 11.99 2.88
C LEU A 158 -9.85 12.55 1.89
N ILE A 159 -10.32 13.10 0.78
CA ILE A 159 -9.45 13.87 -0.12
C ILE A 159 -9.06 15.16 0.62
N PRO A 160 -7.75 15.48 0.74
CA PRO A 160 -7.32 16.73 1.35
C PRO A 160 -7.91 17.91 0.57
N THR A 161 -8.50 18.87 1.28
CA THR A 161 -8.91 20.14 0.68
C THR A 161 -7.68 21.02 0.45
N GLU A 162 -7.70 21.88 -0.58
CA GLU A 162 -6.56 22.75 -0.94
C GLU A 162 -6.03 23.59 0.25
N ASP A 163 -6.88 23.92 1.23
CA ASP A 163 -6.51 24.67 2.44
C ASP A 163 -5.53 23.96 3.39
N GLU A 164 -5.37 22.63 3.30
CA GLU A 164 -4.44 21.86 4.18
C GLU A 164 -3.02 21.75 3.59
N ASN A 165 -2.82 22.04 2.29
CA ASN A 165 -1.50 21.97 1.66
C ASN A 165 -0.66 23.25 1.90
N GLU A 166 -1.27 24.39 2.22
CA GLU A 166 -0.54 25.65 2.45
C GLU A 166 0.16 25.72 3.82
N THR A 167 -0.22 24.85 4.77
CA THR A 167 0.35 24.90 6.13
C THR A 167 1.74 24.24 6.23
N GLU A 168 2.06 23.29 5.35
CA GLU A 168 3.38 22.61 5.35
C GLU A 168 4.48 23.37 4.60
N GLU A 169 4.15 24.25 3.65
CA GLU A 169 5.16 25.06 2.94
C GLU A 169 5.60 26.28 3.77
N GLN A 170 4.75 26.84 4.64
CA GLN A 170 5.09 28.04 5.43
C GLN A 170 5.96 27.76 6.67
N GLU A 171 6.00 26.53 7.19
CA GLU A 171 6.87 26.20 8.33
C GLU A 171 8.35 26.00 7.92
N ASN A 172 8.65 25.79 6.64
CA ASN A 172 10.02 25.59 6.16
C ASN A 172 10.75 26.88 5.76
N GLU A 173 10.07 28.02 5.65
CA GLU A 173 10.69 29.31 5.26
C GLU A 173 10.98 30.26 6.43
N SER A 174 10.54 30.00 7.67
CA SER A 174 10.71 30.93 8.80
C SER A 174 11.89 30.62 9.76
N GLY A 175 12.69 29.58 9.47
CA GLY A 175 13.76 29.11 10.37
C GLY A 175 15.15 29.77 10.24
N GLY A 176 15.30 30.83 9.44
CA GLY A 176 16.63 31.34 9.07
C GLY A 176 16.77 32.85 9.11
N GLU A 177 16.72 33.48 10.28
CA GLU A 177 17.32 34.81 10.46
C GLU A 177 18.22 34.92 11.69
N ALA A 178 19.32 35.63 11.47
CA ALA A 178 20.56 35.65 12.20
C ALA A 178 20.49 36.28 13.60
N ASN A 179 21.36 35.81 14.49
CA ASN A 179 21.75 36.56 15.68
C ASN A 179 23.28 36.75 15.68
N GLU A 180 23.73 37.80 15.00
CA GLU A 180 25.09 38.34 15.19
C GLU A 180 25.12 39.13 16.50
N LEU A 181 25.99 38.71 17.42
CA LEU A 181 26.28 39.43 18.67
C LEU A 181 27.32 40.54 18.41
N PRO A 182 27.16 41.76 18.98
CA PRO A 182 28.24 42.73 18.94
C PRO A 182 29.25 42.42 20.06
N LEU A 183 30.52 42.29 19.71
CA LEU A 183 31.64 42.30 20.65
C LEU A 183 31.95 43.75 21.05
N SER A 184 31.90 44.01 22.36
CA SER A 184 32.42 45.21 23.04
C SER A 184 33.90 45.08 23.37
#